data_AF-A0A1F9D029-F1
#
_entry.id   AF-A0A1F9D029-F1
#
_cell.length_a   1.000
_cell.length_b   1.000
_cell.length_c   1.000
_cell.angle_alpha   90.00
_cell.angle_beta   90.00
_cell.angle_gamma   90.00
#
_symmetry.space_group_name_H-M   'P 1'
#
loop_
_entity.id
_entity.type
_entity.pdbx_description
1 polymer ?
#
loop_
_entity_poly.entity_id
_entity_poly.type
_entity_poly.pdbx_seq_one_letter_code
_entity_poly.pdbx_strand_id
1 'polypeptide(L)' 'MALGCSVMARVDFFLDKKTSEFYLNEINTIPGFTSISMYPKLWEATGIKYNKLLDKLIELALERHKEKLKIKTECV' A
#
# COMPACT_ATOMS: atom_id res chain seq x y z
N MET A 1 -9.55 7.46 -4.95
CA MET A 1 -8.42 7.11 -5.85
C MET A 1 -8.88 6.09 -6.87
N ALA A 2 -8.24 6.05 -8.05
CA ALA A 2 -8.71 5.33 -9.25
C ALA A 2 -8.99 3.83 -9.07
N LEU A 3 -8.16 3.12 -8.29
CA LEU A 3 -8.26 1.65 -8.14
C LEU A 3 -8.83 1.18 -6.81
N GLY A 4 -9.21 2.10 -5.92
CA GLY A 4 -9.77 1.74 -4.61
C GLY A 4 -8.83 0.91 -3.71
N CYS A 5 -7.52 0.89 -3.97
CA CYS A 5 -6.54 0.19 -3.13
C CYS A 5 -6.61 0.70 -1.69
N SER A 6 -6.38 -0.21 -0.74
CA SER A 6 -6.43 0.09 0.69
C SER A 6 -5.27 -0.56 1.42
N VAL A 7 -4.85 0.05 2.53
CA VAL A 7 -3.79 -0.41 3.44
C VAL A 7 -2.40 -0.35 2.81
N MET A 8 -2.14 -1.09 1.73
CA MET A 8 -0.87 -1.06 1.02
C MET A 8 -0.99 -1.35 -0.47
N ALA A 9 -0.05 -0.78 -1.22
CA ALA A 9 0.32 -1.21 -2.56
C ALA A 9 1.75 -0.74 -2.84
N ARG A 10 2.51 -1.48 -3.65
CA ARG A 10 3.71 -0.97 -4.33
C ARG A 10 3.31 -0.60 -5.76
N VAL A 11 3.66 0.61 -6.18
CA VAL A 11 3.38 1.11 -7.54
C VAL A 11 4.70 1.26 -8.26
N ASP A 12 4.86 0.51 -9.34
CA ASP A 12 6.09 0.48 -10.11
C ASP A 12 5.90 1.29 -11.39
N PHE A 13 6.85 2.19 -11.66
CA PHE A 13 6.83 3.08 -12.81
C PHE A 13 8.08 2.88 -13.68
N PHE A 14 7.93 3.08 -14.99
CA PHE A 14 9.04 3.41 -15.86
C PHE A 14 9.23 4.93 -15.89
N LEU A 15 10.48 5.38 -15.97
CA LEU A 15 10.86 6.78 -16.16
C LEU A 15 11.59 6.92 -17.50
N ASP A 16 11.02 7.69 -18.43
CA ASP A 16 11.73 8.07 -19.65
C ASP A 16 12.80 9.12 -19.30
N LYS A 17 14.07 8.80 -19.53
CA LYS A 17 15.20 9.69 -19.20
C LYS A 17 15.32 10.92 -20.11
N LYS A 18 14.68 10.91 -21.28
CA LYS A 18 14.71 12.02 -22.23
C LYS A 18 13.61 13.04 -21.93
N THR A 19 12.41 12.56 -21.66
CA THR A 19 11.24 13.41 -21.42
C THR A 19 10.96 13.64 -19.93
N SER A 20 11.57 12.84 -19.05
CA SER A 20 11.27 12.78 -17.61
C SER A 20 9.82 12.37 -17.29
N GLU A 21 9.13 11.73 -18.24
CA GLU A 21 7.77 11.25 -18.06
C GLU A 21 7.74 9.91 -17.31
N PHE A 22 6.74 9.76 -16.44
CA PHE A 22 6.47 8.52 -15.74
C PHE A 22 5.36 7.73 -16.42
N TYR A 23 5.61 6.44 -16.62
CA TYR A 23 4.66 5.48 -17.17
C TYR A 23 4.36 4.44 -16.10
N LEU A 24 3.08 4.27 -15.75
CA LEU A 24 2.66 3.24 -14.81
C LEU A 24 2.90 1.86 -15.40
N ASN A 25 3.69 1.02 -14.74
CA ASN A 25 3.94 -0.36 -15.15
C ASN A 25 2.96 -1.32 -14.48
N GLU A 26 3.03 -1.42 -13.15
CA GLU A 26 2.21 -2.35 -12.38
C GLU A 26 1.90 -1.84 -10.97
N ILE A 27 0.86 -2.44 -10.37
CA ILE A 27 0.44 -2.17 -9.00
C ILE A 27 0.33 -3.50 -8.26
N ASN A 28 1.18 -3.66 -7.25
CA ASN A 28 1.25 -4.85 -6.42
C ASN A 28 0.51 -4.60 -5.09
N THR A 29 -0.67 -5.19 -4.92
CA THR A 29 -1.46 -5.06 -3.68
C THR A 29 -0.93 -5.91 -2.53
N ILE A 30 -0.21 -6.99 -2.82
CA ILE A 30 0.55 -7.81 -1.87
C ILE A 30 1.99 -7.92 -2.38
N PRO A 31 2.84 -6.90 -2.16
CA PRO A 31 4.23 -6.95 -2.58
C PRO A 31 5.03 -7.93 -1.70
N GLY A 32 6.20 -8.35 -2.17
CA GLY A 32 7.15 -9.08 -1.33
C GLY A 32 7.41 -8.34 -0.02
N PHE A 33 7.39 -9.08 1.10
CA PHE A 33 7.32 -8.50 2.44
C PHE A 33 8.42 -8.99 3.40
N THR A 34 9.49 -9.58 2.88
CA THR A 34 10.69 -9.88 3.69
C THR A 34 11.44 -8.60 4.04
N SER A 35 12.32 -8.62 5.04
CA SER A 35 13.13 -7.45 5.45
C SER A 35 14.03 -6.88 4.34
N ILE A 36 14.32 -7.68 3.30
CA ILE A 36 15.10 -7.28 2.13
C ILE A 36 14.22 -6.91 0.92
N SER A 37 12.91 -7.08 1.02
CA SER A 37 11.99 -6.74 -0.06
C SER A 37 11.85 -5.23 -0.24
N MET A 38 11.56 -4.80 -1.47
CA MET A 38 11.53 -3.38 -1.82
C MET A 38 10.50 -2.58 -1.02
N TYR A 39 9.30 -3.13 -0.77
CA TYR A 39 8.25 -2.41 -0.04
C TYR A 39 8.70 -2.03 1.39
N PRO A 40 9.15 -2.97 2.24
CA PRO A 40 9.79 -2.65 3.52
C PRO A 40 10.97 -1.67 3.42
N LYS A 41 11.86 -1.87 2.44
CA LYS A 41 13.06 -1.03 2.27
C LYS A 41 12.74 0.43 1.94
N LEU A 42 11.72 0.67 1.12
CA LEU A 42 11.26 2.04 0.80
C LEU A 42 10.70 2.74 2.04
N TRP A 43 9.96 2.05 2.91
CA TRP A 43 9.49 2.61 4.19
C TRP A 43 10.63 2.84 5.19
N GLU A 44 11.61 1.96 5.23
CA GLU A 44 12.81 2.14 6.06
C GLU A 44 13.57 3.42 5.65
N ALA A 45 13.68 3.68 4.34
CA ALA A 45 14.29 4.90 3.81
C ALA A 45 13.53 6.19 4.18
N THR A 46 12.24 6.10 4.52
CA THR A 46 11.45 7.23 5.07
C THR A 46 11.52 7.34 6.60
N GLY A 47 12.30 6.46 7.26
CA GLY A 47 12.49 6.43 8.71
C GLY A 47 11.57 5.47 9.46
N ILE A 48 10.69 4.73 8.77
CA ILE A 48 9.79 3.77 9.40
C ILE A 48 10.41 2.37 9.37
N LYS A 49 10.83 1.91 10.55
CA LYS A 49 11.39 0.57 10.73
C LYS A 49 10.35 -0.52 10.44
N TYR A 50 10.82 -1.70 10.03
CA TYR A 50 9.98 -2.83 9.63
C TYR A 50 8.91 -3.23 10.65
N ASN A 51 9.25 -3.29 11.93
CA ASN A 51 8.29 -3.60 12.99
C ASN A 51 7.18 -2.54 13.11
N LYS A 52 7.53 -1.26 12.98
CA LYS A 52 6.57 -0.15 13.00
C LYS A 52 5.70 -0.11 11.75
N LEU A 53 6.22 -0.53 10.61
CA LEU A 53 5.42 -0.73 9.41
C LEU A 53 4.37 -1.83 9.61
N LEU A 54 4.75 -2.97 10.21
CA LEU A 54 3.81 -4.05 10.52
C LEU A 54 2.69 -3.58 11.47
N ASP A 55 3.06 -2.92 12.57
CA ASP A 55 2.10 -2.35 13.53
C ASP A 55 1.08 -1.46 12.80
N LYS A 56 1.57 -0.55 11.95
CA LYS A 56 0.75 0.40 11.19
C LYS A 56 -0.18 -0.30 10.20
N LEU A 57 0.27 -1.33 9.49
CA LEU A 57 -0.58 -2.05 8.52
C LEU A 57 -1.71 -2.80 9.22
N ILE A 58 -1.44 -3.38 10.40
CA ILE A 58 -2.45 -4.05 11.21
C ILE A 58 -3.48 -3.04 11.71
N GLU A 59 -3.04 -1.89 12.23
CA GLU A 59 -3.91 -0.81 12.69
C GLU A 59 -4.86 -0.34 11.57
N LEU A 60 -4.31 -0.02 10.39
CA LEU A 60 -5.09 0.41 9.22
C LEU A 60 -6.09 -0.66 8.76
N ALA A 61 -5.73 -1.93 8.84
CA ALA A 61 -6.63 -3.03 8.50
C ALA A 61 -7.81 -3.14 9.49
N LEU A 62 -7.53 -3.00 10.79
CA LEU A 62 -8.56 -3.00 11.83
C LEU A 62 -9.49 -1.79 11.73
N GLU A 63 -8.96 -0.60 11.47
CA GLU A 63 -9.75 0.62 11.22
C GLU A 63 -10.69 0.43 10.02
N ARG A 64 -10.14 -0.03 8.88
CA ARG A 64 -10.94 -0.29 7.68
C ARG A 64 -12.03 -1.34 7.94
N HIS A 65 -11.73 -2.38 8.70
CA HIS A 65 -12.70 -3.40 9.07
C HIS A 65 -13.85 -2.80 9.90
N LYS A 66 -13.54 -1.97 10.91
CA LYS A 66 -14.53 -1.24 11.71
C LYS A 66 -15.41 -0.34 10.86
N GLU A 67 -14.83 0.41 9.92
CA GLU A 67 -15.61 1.26 9.00
C GLU A 67 -16.55 0.45 8.12
N LYS A 68 -16.09 -0.70 7.60
CA LYS A 68 -16.94 -1.59 6.79
C LYS A 68 -18.14 -2.12 7.57
N LEU A 69 -17.97 -2.43 8.86
CA LEU A 69 -19.05 -2.93 9.73
C LEU A 69 -20.14 -1.88 10.02
N LYS A 70 -19.83 -0.58 9.90
CA LYS A 70 -20.83 0.48 10.09
C LYS A 70 -21.81 0.59 8.93
N ILE A 71 -21.49 -0.02 7.78
CA ILE A 71 -22.35 0.00 6.60
C ILE A 71 -23.50 -0.99 6.85
N LYS A 72 -24.73 -0.47 7.00
CA LYS A 72 -25.93 -1.28 7.19
C LYS A 72 -26.26 -2.05 5.91
N THR A 73 -26.48 -3.34 6.02
CA THR A 73 -27.22 -4.12 5.02
C THR A 73 -28.69 -4.13 5.43
N GLU A 74 -29.46 -3.18 4.92
CA GLU A 74 -30.92 -3.28 4.93
C GLU A 74 -31.32 -4.29 3.84
N CYS A 75 -31.55 -5.54 4.25
CA CYS A 75 -32.33 -6.46 3.43
C CYS A 75 -33.80 -6.06 3.63
N VAL A 76 -34.39 -5.49 2.57
CA VAL A 76 -35.86 -5.44 2.41
C VAL A 76 -36.33 -6.80 1.94
#